data_AF-K7RTM0-F1
#
_entry.id   AF-K7RTM0-F1
#
_cell.length_a   1.000
_cell.length_b   1.000
_cell.length_c   1.000
_cell.angle_alpha   90.00
_cell.angle_beta   90.00
_cell.angle_gamma   90.00
#
_symmetry.space_group_name_H-M   'P 1'
#
loop_
_entity.id
_entity.type
_entity.pdbx_description
1 polymer ?
#
loop_
_entity_poly.entity_id
_entity_poly.type
_entity_poly.pdbx_seq_one_letter_code
_entity_poly.pdbx_strand_id
1 'polypeptide(L)'
;VTLFADHCAGCFYYLIAARYHDPQNTWIGASLGDDFLHQSIGILHLTSIYWSITTLTTVGYGDLHPVNTREMLFDIFYMLFNLGLTAYLIGNMTNL
;
A
#
# COMPACT_ATOMS: atom_id res chain seq x y z
N VAL A 1 -1.38 -6.92 15.56
CA VAL A 1 -2.34 -6.96 14.43
C VAL A 1 -2.00 -5.93 13.36
N THR A 2 -1.80 -4.66 13.74
CA THR A 2 -1.45 -3.55 12.83
C THR A 2 -0.19 -3.81 12.01
N LEU A 3 0.94 -4.13 12.65
CA LEU A 3 2.21 -4.39 11.95
C LEU A 3 2.14 -5.54 10.94
N PHE A 4 1.38 -6.59 11.28
CA PHE A 4 1.20 -7.73 10.38
C PHE A 4 0.33 -7.37 9.18
N ALA A 5 -0.78 -6.66 9.42
CA ALA A 5 -1.65 -6.17 8.34
C ALA A 5 -0.89 -5.26 7.37
N ASP A 6 -0.05 -4.37 7.91
CA ASP A 6 0.77 -3.45 7.14
C ASP A 6 1.82 -4.16 6.27
N HIS A 7 2.58 -5.09 6.87
CA HIS A 7 3.57 -5.87 6.12
C HIS A 7 2.91 -6.72 5.01
N CYS A 8 1.78 -7.37 5.31
CA CYS A 8 1.04 -8.15 4.32
C CYS A 8 0.54 -7.25 3.18
N ALA A 9 -0.09 -6.11 3.49
CA ALA A 9 -0.59 -5.18 2.48
C ALA A 9 0.53 -4.62 1.60
N GLY A 10 1.65 -4.18 2.20
CA GLY A 10 2.84 -3.74 1.45
C GLY A 10 3.37 -4.82 0.49
N CYS A 11 3.45 -6.08 0.93
CA CYS A 11 3.83 -7.19 0.06
C CYS A 11 2.84 -7.42 -1.09
N PHE A 12 1.53 -7.29 -0.83
CA PHE A 12 0.51 -7.40 -1.87
C PHE A 12 0.60 -6.27 -2.90
N TYR A 13 0.81 -5.03 -2.47
CA TYR A 13 1.02 -3.90 -3.37
C TYR A 13 2.24 -4.09 -4.28
N TYR A 14 3.33 -4.60 -3.72
CA TYR A 14 4.52 -4.95 -4.51
C TYR A 14 4.23 -6.09 -5.49
N LEU A 15 3.53 -7.14 -5.06
CA LEU A 15 3.21 -8.29 -5.92
C LEU A 15 2.30 -7.91 -7.09
N ILE A 16 1.28 -7.08 -6.83
CA ILE A 16 0.34 -6.60 -7.87
C ILE A 16 1.09 -5.80 -8.94
N ALA A 17 1.98 -4.89 -8.53
CA ALA A 17 2.80 -4.13 -9.46
C ALA A 17 3.80 -5.01 -10.22
N ALA A 18 4.50 -5.92 -9.53
CA ALA A 18 5.49 -6.81 -10.14
C ALA A 18 4.88 -7.84 -11.12
N ARG A 19 3.59 -8.15 -10.99
CA ARG A 19 2.86 -9.09 -11.86
C ARG A 19 2.08 -8.40 -12.98
N TYR A 20 2.12 -7.07 -13.06
CA TYR A 20 1.42 -6.34 -14.10
C TYR A 20 2.20 -6.39 -15.42
N HIS A 21 1.47 -6.42 -16.55
CA HIS A 21 2.08 -6.60 -17.87
C HIS A 21 2.88 -5.37 -18.31
N ASP A 22 2.37 -4.17 -18.03
CA ASP A 22 2.99 -2.88 -18.36
C ASP A 22 3.55 -2.21 -17.10
N PRO A 23 4.87 -2.26 -16.87
CA PRO A 23 5.46 -1.76 -15.62
C PRO A 23 5.26 -0.25 -15.42
N GLN A 24 5.19 0.53 -16.50
CA GLN A 24 4.96 1.98 -16.46
C GLN A 24 3.56 2.36 -15.99
N ASN A 25 2.57 1.49 -16.19
CA ASN A 25 1.19 1.75 -15.77
C ASN A 25 0.94 1.37 -14.31
N THR A 26 1.96 1.12 -13.50
CA THR A 26 1.80 0.76 -12.07
C THR A 26 2.07 1.94 -11.16
N TRP A 27 1.66 1.83 -9.89
CA TRP A 27 2.02 2.82 -8.86
C TRP A 27 3.56 3.02 -8.76
N ILE A 28 4.35 1.95 -8.95
CA ILE A 28 5.82 2.02 -8.93
C ILE A 28 6.33 2.81 -10.13
N GLY A 29 5.83 2.49 -11.33
CA GLY A 29 6.24 3.18 -12.56
C GLY A 29 5.89 4.66 -12.56
N ALA A 30 4.70 5.02 -12.04
CA ALA A 30 4.27 6.40 -11.96
C ALA A 30 5.03 7.23 -10.92
N SER A 31 5.41 6.64 -9.78
CA SER A 31 6.06 7.37 -8.69
C SER A 31 7.59 7.34 -8.74
N LEU A 32 8.21 6.30 -9.27
CA LEU A 32 9.67 6.13 -9.32
C LEU A 32 10.28 6.39 -10.70
N GLY A 33 9.47 6.50 -11.76
CA GLY A 33 9.92 6.69 -13.14
C GLY A 33 10.60 5.44 -13.72
N ASP A 34 11.15 5.54 -14.93
CA ASP A 34 11.67 4.40 -15.72
C ASP A 34 12.86 3.64 -15.09
N ASP A 35 13.54 4.23 -14.12
CA ASP A 35 14.73 3.65 -13.44
C ASP A 35 14.40 2.69 -12.29
N PHE A 36 13.12 2.38 -12.05
CA PHE A 36 12.70 1.51 -10.93
C PHE A 36 13.33 0.10 -11.00
N LEU A 37 13.67 -0.40 -12.19
CA LEU A 37 14.31 -1.72 -12.39
C LEU A 37 15.74 -1.79 -11.84
N HIS A 38 16.43 -0.66 -11.69
CA HIS A 38 17.77 -0.59 -11.11
C HIS A 38 17.77 -0.36 -9.59
N GLN A 39 16.60 -0.14 -8.98
CA GLN A 39 16.52 0.06 -7.54
C GLN A 39 16.61 -1.25 -6.77
N SER A 40 17.25 -1.17 -5.60
CA SER A 40 17.34 -2.32 -4.69
C SER A 40 15.95 -2.74 -4.20
N ILE A 41 15.75 -4.05 -4.03
CA ILE A 41 14.53 -4.64 -3.46
C ILE A 41 14.18 -4.00 -2.10
N GLY A 42 15.19 -3.59 -1.33
CA GLY A 42 14.99 -2.91 -0.05
C GLY A 42 14.25 -1.58 -0.19
N ILE A 43 14.58 -0.77 -1.20
CA ILE A 43 13.90 0.52 -1.42
C ILE A 43 12.46 0.29 -1.88
N LEU A 44 12.25 -0.65 -2.82
CA LEU A 44 10.90 -1.00 -3.29
C LEU A 44 10.01 -1.49 -2.14
N HIS A 45 10.57 -2.32 -1.24
CA HIS A 45 9.86 -2.79 -0.07
C HIS A 45 9.54 -1.65 0.91
N LEU A 46 10.51 -0.76 1.19
CA LEU A 46 10.29 0.40 2.04
C LEU A 46 9.21 1.33 1.49
N THR A 47 9.20 1.61 0.20
CA THR A 47 8.17 2.44 -0.45
C THR A 47 6.80 1.76 -0.38
N SER A 48 6.72 0.44 -0.58
CA SER A 48 5.46 -0.31 -0.46
C SER A 48 4.88 -0.32 0.96
N ILE A 49 5.75 -0.43 1.98
CA ILE A 49 5.37 -0.32 3.39
C ILE A 49 4.94 1.10 3.70
N TYR A 50 5.67 2.11 3.23
CA TYR A 50 5.29 3.51 3.41
C TYR A 50 3.90 3.79 2.84
N TRP A 51 3.58 3.27 1.66
CA TRP A 51 2.23 3.38 1.10
C TRP A 51 1.17 2.69 1.99
N SER A 52 1.47 1.48 2.44
CA SER A 52 0.58 0.73 3.33
C SER A 52 0.29 1.48 4.64
N ILE A 53 1.32 2.06 5.27
CA ILE A 53 1.21 2.80 6.54
C ILE A 53 0.42 4.10 6.33
N THR A 54 0.74 4.87 5.30
CA THR A 54 0.06 6.15 5.03
C THR A 54 -1.43 5.95 4.73
N THR A 55 -1.79 4.84 4.08
CA THR A 55 -3.20 4.46 3.86
C THR A 55 -3.86 3.93 5.14
N LEU A 56 -3.18 3.08 5.92
CA LEU A 56 -3.68 2.55 7.19
C LEU A 56 -3.97 3.66 8.21
N THR A 57 -3.05 4.61 8.31
CA THR A 57 -3.15 5.77 9.22
C THR A 57 -4.03 6.88 8.66
N THR A 58 -4.61 6.70 7.47
CA THR A 58 -5.50 7.66 6.79
C THR A 58 -4.85 9.03 6.53
N VAL A 59 -3.52 9.07 6.40
CA VAL A 59 -2.78 10.31 6.10
C VAL A 59 -2.94 10.69 4.62
N GLY A 60 -2.72 9.72 3.72
CA GLY A 60 -3.01 9.86 2.29
C GLY A 60 -2.36 11.07 1.60
N TYR A 61 -1.03 11.17 1.59
CA TYR A 61 -0.32 12.27 0.92
C TYR A 61 -0.60 12.39 -0.58
N GLY A 62 -0.96 11.30 -1.24
CA GLY A 62 -1.28 11.26 -2.68
C GLY A 62 -0.06 11.18 -3.60
N ASP A 63 1.14 11.05 -3.04
CA ASP A 63 2.39 10.76 -3.74
C ASP A 63 2.38 9.34 -4.35
N LEU A 64 1.78 8.39 -3.64
CA LEU A 64 1.54 7.02 -4.09
C LEU A 64 0.03 6.80 -4.24
N HIS A 65 -0.38 6.37 -5.43
CA HIS A 65 -1.78 6.17 -5.77
C HIS A 65 -1.92 5.05 -6.81
N PRO A 66 -3.06 4.32 -6.81
CA PRO A 66 -3.29 3.27 -7.79
C PRO A 66 -3.48 3.88 -9.18
N VAL A 67 -2.78 3.32 -10.17
CA VAL A 67 -2.90 3.73 -11.58
C VAL A 67 -3.72 2.70 -12.36
N ASN A 68 -3.62 1.43 -11.96
CA ASN A 68 -4.34 0.33 -12.60
C ASN A 68 -5.68 0.03 -11.93
N THR A 69 -6.64 -0.47 -12.71
CA THR A 69 -7.91 -0.99 -12.18
C THR A 69 -7.71 -2.10 -11.15
N ARG A 70 -6.66 -2.93 -11.30
CA ARG A 70 -6.33 -4.00 -10.33
C ARG A 70 -5.83 -3.46 -9.00
N GLU A 71 -4.99 -2.43 -9.05
CA GLU A 71 -4.49 -1.74 -7.85
C GLU A 71 -5.65 -1.01 -7.17
N MET A 72 -6.48 -0.32 -7.95
CA MET A 72 -7.65 0.40 -7.46
C MET A 72 -8.64 -0.52 -6.75
N LEU A 73 -8.87 -1.73 -7.28
CA LEU A 73 -9.73 -2.72 -6.63
C LEU A 73 -9.15 -3.18 -5.29
N PHE A 74 -7.85 -3.47 -5.23
CA PHE A 74 -7.18 -3.85 -3.98
C PHE A 74 -7.25 -2.72 -2.94
N ASP A 75 -7.04 -1.48 -3.38
CA ASP A 75 -7.05 -0.28 -2.53
C ASP A 75 -8.43 -0.07 -1.89
N ILE A 76 -9.52 -0.29 -2.64
CA ILE A 76 -10.89 -0.22 -2.10
C ILE A 76 -11.09 -1.22 -0.95
N PHE A 77 -10.68 -2.48 -1.14
CA PHE A 77 -10.81 -3.50 -0.10
C PHE A 77 -9.92 -3.19 1.11
N TYR A 78 -8.69 -2.71 0.87
CA TYR A 78 -7.77 -2.35 1.93
C TYR A 78 -8.29 -1.16 2.76
N MET A 79 -8.81 -0.12 2.12
CA MET A 79 -9.44 1.01 2.81
C MET A 79 -10.61 0.57 3.68
N LEU A 80 -11.50 -0.29 3.18
CA LEU A 80 -12.62 -0.84 3.96
C LEU A 80 -12.13 -1.62 5.19
N PHE A 81 -11.07 -2.43 5.02
CA PHE A 81 -10.45 -3.15 6.13
C PHE A 81 -9.84 -2.18 7.17
N ASN A 82 -9.14 -1.13 6.73
CA ASN A 82 -8.52 -0.14 7.61
C ASN A 82 -9.55 0.62 8.45
N LEU A 83 -10.70 0.96 7.87
CA LEU A 83 -11.83 1.54 8.62
C LEU A 83 -12.25 0.65 9.80
N GLY A 84 -12.45 -0.64 9.55
CA GLY A 84 -12.82 -1.60 10.59
C GLY A 84 -11.72 -1.79 11.63
N LEU A 85 -10.46 -1.90 11.19
CA LEU A 85 -9.32 -2.05 12.08
C LEU A 85 -9.13 -0.84 13.00
N THR A 86 -9.22 0.38 12.47
CA THR A 86 -9.10 1.61 13.25
C THR A 86 -10.22 1.75 14.26
N ALA A 87 -11.47 1.44 13.88
CA ALA A 87 -12.60 1.43 14.81
C ALA A 87 -12.40 0.40 15.96
N TYR A 88 -11.89 -0.79 15.63
CA TYR A 88 -11.55 -1.81 16.63
C TYR A 88 -10.45 -1.34 17.60
N LEU A 89 -9.40 -0.69 17.08
CA LEU A 89 -8.31 -0.17 17.92
C LEU A 89 -8.82 0.90 18.90
N ILE A 90 -9.62 1.86 18.43
CA ILE A 90 -10.20 2.92 19.26
C ILE A 90 -11.12 2.32 20.33
N GLY A 91 -11.96 1.34 19.95
CA GLY A 91 -12.87 0.66 20.89
C GLY A 91 -12.13 -0.06 22.02
N ASN A 92 -11.02 -0.75 21.71
CA ASN A 92 -10.19 -1.40 22.73
C ASN A 92 -9.47 -0.39 23.63
N MET A 93 -8.97 0.72 23.07
CA MET A 93 -8.33 1.78 23.86
C MET A 93 -9.30 2.46 24.82
N THR A 94 -10.59 2.57 24.45
CA THR A 94 -11.62 3.17 25.29
C THR A 94 -12.09 2.23 26.42
N ASN A 95 -11.93 0.92 26.24
CA ASN A 95 -12.28 -0.11 27.23
C ASN A 95 -11.12 -0.45 28.20
N LEU A 96 -9.94 0.14 27.97
CA LEU A 96 -8.78 0.08 28.85
C LEU A 96 -8.91 1.13 29.96
#